data_AF-A0AAW1I8W1-F1
#
_entry.id   AF-A0AAW1I8W1-F1
#
_cell.length_a   1.000
_cell.length_b   1.000
_cell.length_c   1.000
_cell.angle_alpha   90.00
_cell.angle_beta   90.00
_cell.angle_gamma   90.00
#
_symmetry.space_group_name_H-M   'P 1'
#
loop_
_entity.id
_entity.type
_entity.pdbx_description
1 polymer ?
#
loop_
_entity_poly.entity_id
_entity_poly.type
_entity_poly.pdbx_seq_one_letter_code
_entity_poly.pdbx_strand_id
1 'polypeptide(L)'
;MGSIDKIDMLLSSTECVRKSVEKWYKKLFFHLADLAVVYAHAMYKVKTGINISLADFQLERIRQLISTYQTSKIKSKGGRPSAGDIPSRLIDPYPAERRTHNVYVMFENARKIVLEKEKIAGTFALIATLDYA
;
A
#
# COMPACT_ATOMS: atom_id res chain seq x y z
N MET A 1 -15.10 -27.57 -2.24
CA MET A 1 -15.71 -26.39 -1.56
C MET A 1 -14.80 -25.73 -0.52
N GLY A 2 -13.91 -26.43 0.20
CA GLY A 2 -13.15 -25.82 1.29
C GLY A 2 -11.93 -24.94 0.96
N SER A 3 -11.69 -24.54 -0.29
CA SER A 3 -10.56 -23.62 -0.61
C SER A 3 -10.90 -22.16 -0.31
N ILE A 4 -12.16 -21.78 -0.52
CA ILE A 4 -12.66 -20.43 -0.23
C ILE A 4 -12.68 -20.22 1.29
N ASP A 5 -13.18 -21.19 2.05
CA ASP A 5 -13.22 -21.16 3.52
C ASP A 5 -11.82 -21.03 4.14
N LYS A 6 -10.80 -21.67 3.54
CA LYS A 6 -9.41 -21.55 4.00
C LYS A 6 -8.85 -20.15 3.79
N ILE A 7 -9.21 -19.51 2.68
CA ILE A 7 -8.80 -18.13 2.41
C ILE A 7 -9.51 -17.18 3.36
N ASP A 8 -10.81 -17.37 3.60
CA ASP A 8 -11.59 -16.57 4.55
C ASP A 8 -11.06 -16.71 5.99
N MET A 9 -10.73 -17.93 6.40
CA MET A 9 -10.08 -18.19 7.69
C MET A 9 -8.72 -17.50 7.79
N LEU A 10 -7.91 -17.52 6.73
CA LEU A 10 -6.61 -16.86 6.73
C LEU A 10 -6.76 -15.33 6.78
N LEU A 11 -7.72 -14.79 6.02
CA LEU A 11 -8.05 -13.37 6.00
C LEU A 11 -8.47 -12.88 7.37
N SER A 12 -9.30 -13.64 8.10
CA SER A 12 -9.75 -13.28 9.45
C SER A 12 -8.58 -13.01 10.43
N SER A 13 -7.42 -13.64 10.21
CA SER A 13 -6.21 -13.41 11.03
C SER A 13 -5.38 -12.20 10.58
N THR A 14 -5.59 -11.72 9.36
CA THR A 14 -4.80 -10.65 8.73
C THR A 14 -5.60 -9.39 8.41
N GLU A 15 -6.89 -9.36 8.75
CA GLU A 15 -7.77 -8.24 8.48
C GLU A 15 -7.20 -6.92 9.02
N CYS A 16 -6.83 -6.00 8.12
CA CYS A 16 -6.35 -4.67 8.49
C CYS A 16 -7.50 -3.69 8.76
N VAL A 17 -8.75 -4.17 8.72
CA VAL A 17 -9.98 -3.38 8.85
C VAL A 17 -10.07 -2.78 10.25
N ARG A 18 -9.80 -1.47 10.38
CA ARG A 18 -10.03 -0.73 11.62
C ARG A 18 -11.50 -0.35 11.79
N LYS A 19 -11.99 -0.35 13.04
CA LYS A 19 -13.36 0.07 13.41
C LYS A 19 -13.77 1.46 12.89
N SER A 20 -12.81 2.34 12.60
CA SER A 20 -13.05 3.72 12.11
C SER A 20 -13.37 3.83 10.62
N VAL A 21 -13.46 2.70 9.91
CA VAL A 21 -13.77 2.68 8.48
C VAL A 21 -15.29 2.57 8.27
N GLU A 22 -16.01 3.64 8.61
CA GLU A 22 -17.49 3.71 8.49
C GLU A 22 -17.99 3.66 7.03
N LYS A 23 -17.11 3.96 6.07
CA LYS A 23 -17.47 4.04 4.65
C LYS A 23 -17.13 2.74 3.92
N TRP A 24 -18.14 2.13 3.29
CA TRP A 24 -18.06 0.82 2.64
C TRP A 24 -16.92 0.69 1.61
N TYR A 25 -16.63 1.74 0.84
CA TYR A 25 -15.60 1.71 -0.21
C TYR A 25 -14.18 1.55 0.36
N LYS A 26 -13.94 2.09 1.56
CA LYS A 26 -12.65 1.92 2.24
C LYS A 26 -12.51 0.51 2.77
N LYS A 27 -13.60 -0.08 3.28
CA LYS A 27 -13.63 -1.49 3.71
C LYS A 27 -13.28 -2.41 2.54
N LEU A 28 -13.83 -2.15 1.35
CA LEU A 28 -13.49 -2.87 0.13
C LEU A 28 -12.00 -2.72 -0.24
N PHE A 29 -11.46 -1.51 -0.20
CA PHE A 29 -10.03 -1.29 -0.49
C PHE A 29 -9.11 -2.08 0.44
N PHE A 30 -9.37 -2.03 1.75
CA PHE A 30 -8.57 -2.78 2.74
C PHE A 30 -8.70 -4.29 2.55
N HIS A 31 -9.91 -4.78 2.27
CA HIS A 31 -10.12 -6.19 1.97
C HIS A 31 -9.36 -6.65 0.72
N LEU A 32 -9.37 -5.85 -0.35
CA LEU A 32 -8.60 -6.14 -1.56
C LEU A 32 -7.08 -6.12 -1.31
N ALA A 33 -6.61 -5.21 -0.46
CA ALA A 33 -5.20 -5.14 -0.08
C ALA A 33 -4.78 -6.38 0.73
N ASP A 34 -5.58 -6.80 1.71
CA ASP A 34 -5.32 -8.00 2.52
C ASP A 34 -5.29 -9.26 1.64
N LEU A 35 -6.23 -9.35 0.70
CA LEU A 35 -6.30 -10.45 -0.26
C LEU A 35 -5.07 -10.47 -1.19
N ALA A 36 -4.60 -9.31 -1.65
CA ALA A 36 -3.40 -9.22 -2.48
C ALA A 36 -2.14 -9.71 -1.74
N VAL A 37 -2.01 -9.44 -0.44
CA VAL A 37 -0.89 -9.93 0.38
C VAL A 37 -0.92 -11.46 0.50
N VAL A 38 -2.09 -12.04 0.73
CA VAL A 38 -2.26 -13.51 0.80
C VAL A 38 -1.90 -14.17 -0.54
N TYR A 39 -2.33 -13.60 -1.66
CA TYR A 39 -1.96 -14.12 -2.98
C TYR A 39 -0.46 -13.97 -3.28
N ALA A 40 0.15 -12.85 -2.88
CA ALA A 40 1.59 -12.66 -3.03
C ALA A 40 2.39 -13.70 -2.23
N HIS A 41 1.94 -14.07 -1.03
CA HIS A 41 2.53 -15.17 -0.25
C HIS A 41 2.40 -16.52 -0.95
N ALA A 42 1.22 -16.83 -1.50
CA ALA A 42 1.00 -18.05 -2.26
C ALA A 42 1.93 -18.13 -3.49
N MET A 43 2.02 -17.04 -4.27
CA MET A 43 2.93 -16.95 -5.42
C MET A 43 4.39 -17.07 -5.00
N TYR A 44 4.79 -16.45 -3.89
CA TYR A 44 6.16 -16.54 -3.37
C TYR A 44 6.56 -17.98 -3.05
N LYS A 45 5.67 -18.74 -2.37
CA LYS A 45 5.89 -20.16 -2.08
C LYS A 45 6.02 -20.99 -3.35
N VAL A 46 5.18 -20.74 -4.35
CA VAL A 46 5.21 -21.46 -5.63
C VAL A 46 6.50 -21.18 -6.41
N LYS A 47 6.97 -19.92 -6.40
CA LYS A 47 8.14 -19.51 -7.19
C LYS A 47 9.47 -19.85 -6.55
N THR A 48 9.58 -19.78 -5.22
CA THR A 48 10.84 -20.04 -4.51
C THR A 48 10.93 -21.45 -3.96
N GLY A 49 9.81 -22.15 -3.79
CA GLY A 49 9.76 -23.44 -3.09
C GLY A 49 10.01 -23.33 -1.57
N ILE A 50 10.17 -22.12 -1.05
CA ILE A 50 10.45 -21.89 0.37
C ILE A 50 9.13 -21.78 1.13
N ASN A 51 8.98 -22.62 2.16
CA ASN A 51 7.83 -22.59 3.06
C ASN A 51 8.08 -21.63 4.21
N ILE A 52 7.78 -20.35 3.98
CA ILE A 52 7.78 -19.29 5.01
C ILE A 52 6.37 -19.11 5.61
N SER A 53 6.30 -18.78 6.90
CA SER A 53 5.03 -18.41 7.54
C SER A 53 4.46 -17.11 6.92
N LEU A 54 3.14 -16.92 6.97
CA LEU A 54 2.53 -15.69 6.44
C LEU A 54 2.99 -14.45 7.22
N ALA A 55 3.16 -14.58 8.54
CA ALA A 55 3.59 -13.50 9.41
C ALA A 55 5.01 -13.03 9.08
N ASP A 56 5.95 -13.97 8.89
CA ASP A 56 7.34 -13.61 8.54
C ASP A 56 7.42 -12.97 7.15
N PHE A 57 6.63 -13.47 6.20
CA PHE A 57 6.51 -12.87 4.88
C PHE A 57 6.00 -11.42 4.95
N GLN A 58 4.94 -11.18 5.73
CA GLN A 58 4.39 -9.84 5.94
C GLN A 58 5.41 -8.91 6.60
N LEU A 59 6.11 -9.39 7.63
CA LEU A 59 7.13 -8.63 8.32
C LEU A 59 8.23 -8.19 7.34
N GLU A 60 8.71 -9.10 6.51
CA GLU A 60 9.73 -8.79 5.51
C GLU A 60 9.23 -7.82 4.43
N ARG A 61 7.97 -7.97 3.99
CA ARG A 61 7.34 -6.98 3.10
C ARG A 61 7.28 -5.59 3.74
N ILE A 62 6.90 -5.50 5.02
CA ILE A 62 6.83 -4.24 5.76
C ILE A 62 8.23 -3.61 5.88
N ARG A 63 9.25 -4.41 6.22
CA ARG A 63 10.65 -3.94 6.27
C ARG A 63 11.10 -3.35 4.94
N GLN A 64 10.82 -4.04 3.83
CA GLN A 64 11.17 -3.55 2.50
C GLN A 64 10.41 -2.28 2.12
N LEU A 65 9.13 -2.20 2.47
CA LEU A 65 8.31 -1.01 2.20
C LEU A 65 8.84 0.20 2.97
N ILE A 66 9.13 0.03 4.26
CA ILE A 66 9.75 1.05 5.10
C ILE A 66 11.10 1.44 4.51
N SER A 67 11.99 0.49 4.23
CA SER A 67 13.31 0.76 3.68
C SER A 67 13.27 1.52 2.34
N THR A 68 12.27 1.25 1.50
CA THR A 68 12.15 1.85 0.16
C THR A 68 11.55 3.26 0.21
N TYR A 69 10.52 3.46 1.04
CA TYR A 69 9.72 4.69 1.05
C TYR A 69 9.93 5.57 2.28
N GLN A 70 10.81 5.18 3.20
CA GLN A 70 11.21 6.03 4.31
C GLN A 70 12.05 7.19 3.76
N THR A 71 11.38 8.25 3.32
CA THR A 71 11.97 9.57 3.21
C THR A 71 12.58 9.91 4.57
N SER A 72 13.86 10.28 4.59
CA SER A 72 14.49 10.83 5.79
C SER A 72 13.54 11.90 6.32
N LYS A 73 13.01 11.72 7.53
CA LYS A 73 12.19 12.74 8.16
C LYS A 73 13.00 14.02 8.06
N ILE A 74 12.56 14.97 7.24
CA ILE A 74 13.07 16.33 7.27
C ILE A 74 12.93 16.69 8.74
N LYS A 75 14.06 16.80 9.45
CA LYS A 75 14.05 17.24 10.84
C LYS A 75 13.33 18.57 10.78
N SER A 76 12.09 18.63 11.24
CA SER A 76 11.41 19.92 11.38
C SER A 76 12.29 20.67 12.35
N LYS A 77 13.07 21.64 11.83
CA LYS A 77 13.82 22.55 12.69
C LYS A 77 12.81 23.09 13.68
N GLY A 78 13.02 22.81 14.96
CA GLY A 78 12.11 23.18 16.02
C GLY A 78 11.72 24.65 15.88
N GLY A 79 10.42 24.92 15.94
CA GLY A 79 9.87 26.27 16.00
C GLY A 79 9.41 26.59 17.41
N ARG A 80 9.76 27.79 17.89
CA ARG A 80 9.26 28.44 19.10
C ARG A 80 7.75 28.77 18.92
N PRO A 81 6.89 28.66 19.96
CA PRO A 81 5.46 28.91 19.82
C PRO A 81 5.22 30.37 19.41
N SER A 82 4.27 30.58 18.48
CA SER A 82 3.87 31.93 18.08
C SER A 82 3.07 32.54 19.23
N ALA A 83 3.68 33.51 19.91
CA ALA A 83 2.97 34.41 20.82
C ALA A 83 2.05 35.30 19.95
N GLY A 84 0.79 34.92 19.87
CA GLY A 84 -0.19 35.59 19.02
C GLY A 84 -1.33 34.65 18.66
N ASP A 85 -2.09 34.21 19.67
CA ASP A 85 -3.36 33.54 19.44
C ASP A 85 -4.32 34.52 18.76
N ILE A 86 -4.47 34.38 17.45
CA ILE A 86 -5.60 34.94 16.72
C ILE A 86 -6.74 33.91 16.92
N PRO A 87 -7.87 34.28 17.56
CA PRO A 87 -8.93 33.35 17.95
C PRO A 87 -9.73 32.78 16.76
N SER A 88 -9.39 33.14 15.51
CA SER A 88 -10.08 32.65 14.32
C SER A 88 -9.82 31.17 14.02
N ARG A 89 -8.78 30.55 14.61
CA ARG A 89 -8.53 29.09 14.45
C ARG A 89 -9.64 28.20 15.02
N LEU A 90 -10.56 28.74 15.82
CA LEU A 90 -11.71 28.00 16.35
C LEU A 90 -12.99 28.17 15.50
N ILE A 91 -12.97 29.02 14.46
CA ILE A 91 -14.16 29.34 13.65
C ILE A 91 -14.08 28.73 12.24
N ASP A 92 -12.90 28.38 11.74
CA ASP A 92 -12.79 27.75 10.43
C ASP A 92 -13.29 26.29 10.46
N PRO A 93 -14.34 25.93 9.70
CA PRO A 93 -14.70 24.54 9.49
C PRO A 93 -13.51 23.85 8.82
N TYR A 94 -13.01 22.80 9.45
CA TYR A 94 -11.94 21.95 8.93
C TYR A 94 -12.16 21.62 7.43
N PRO A 95 -11.31 22.09 6.50
CA PRO A 95 -11.57 21.89 5.08
C PRO A 95 -11.37 20.41 4.72
N ALA A 96 -12.46 19.76 4.33
CA ALA A 96 -12.53 18.36 3.91
C ALA A 96 -11.65 18.04 2.67
N GLU A 97 -11.18 19.08 1.97
CA GLU A 97 -10.36 19.05 0.75
C GLU A 97 -9.03 18.28 0.91
N ARG A 98 -8.42 18.30 2.10
CA ARG A 98 -7.09 17.68 2.30
C ARG A 98 -7.13 16.15 2.35
N ARG A 99 -8.30 15.53 2.49
CA ARG A 99 -8.44 14.07 2.57
C ARG A 99 -8.52 13.39 1.20
N THR A 100 -8.95 14.09 0.15
CA THR A 100 -9.11 13.55 -1.20
C THR A 100 -7.86 13.79 -2.07
N HIS A 101 -7.18 14.92 -1.90
CA HIS A 101 -6.01 15.27 -2.71
C HIS A 101 -4.85 14.28 -2.53
N ASN A 102 -4.55 13.87 -1.29
CA ASN A 102 -3.51 12.87 -1.02
C ASN A 102 -3.86 11.48 -1.60
N VAL A 103 -5.14 11.12 -1.60
CA VAL A 103 -5.59 9.83 -2.15
C VAL A 103 -5.48 9.85 -3.68
N TYR A 104 -5.91 10.94 -4.32
CA TYR A 104 -5.82 11.09 -5.78
C TYR A 104 -4.37 11.10 -6.28
N VAL A 105 -3.49 11.82 -5.58
CA VAL A 105 -2.05 11.85 -5.89
C VAL A 105 -1.41 10.47 -5.67
N MET A 106 -1.81 9.72 -4.64
CA MET A 106 -1.32 8.37 -4.40
C MET A 106 -1.75 7.39 -5.51
N PHE A 107 -3.01 7.46 -5.97
CA PHE A 107 -3.49 6.63 -7.07
C PHE A 107 -2.84 6.98 -8.41
N GLU A 108 -2.65 8.26 -8.73
CA GLU A 108 -2.00 8.65 -9.98
C GLU A 108 -0.51 8.25 -9.99
N ASN A 109 0.17 8.35 -8.85
CA ASN A 109 1.54 7.87 -8.71
C ASN A 109 1.63 6.34 -8.84
N ALA A 110 0.70 5.60 -8.23
CA ALA A 110 0.62 4.15 -8.40
C ALA A 110 0.36 3.75 -9.87
N ARG A 111 -0.52 4.46 -10.57
CA ARG A 111 -0.82 4.24 -11.99
C ARG A 111 0.40 4.47 -12.87
N LYS A 112 1.16 5.55 -12.62
CA LYS A 112 2.41 5.83 -13.35
C LYS A 112 3.45 4.74 -13.15
N ILE A 113 3.61 4.23 -11.92
CA ILE A 113 4.55 3.15 -11.62
C ILE A 113 4.17 1.86 -12.36
N VAL A 114 2.89 1.50 -12.42
CA VAL A 114 2.42 0.30 -13.14
C VAL A 114 2.70 0.43 -14.64
N LEU A 115 2.35 1.57 -15.25
CA LEU A 115 2.59 1.83 -16.67
C LEU A 115 4.08 1.82 -17.02
N GLU A 116 4.95 2.28 -16.12
CA GLU A 116 6.40 2.25 -16.31
C GLU A 116 6.96 0.83 -16.22
N LYS A 117 6.44 0.01 -15.30
CA LYS A 117 6.79 -1.41 -15.19
C LYS A 117 6.34 -2.23 -16.41
N GLU A 118 5.16 -1.93 -16.97
CA GLU A 118 4.68 -2.56 -18.21
C GLU A 118 5.53 -2.18 -19.42
N LYS A 119 5.96 -0.91 -19.53
CA LYS A 119 6.89 -0.48 -20.59
C LYS A 119 8.22 -1.22 -20.50
N ILE A 120 8.79 -1.35 -19.29
CA ILE A 120 10.04 -2.09 -19.08
C ILE A 120 9.87 -3.56 -19.45
N ALA A 121 8.78 -4.21 -19.02
CA ALA A 121 8.50 -5.61 -19.36
C ALA A 121 8.32 -5.82 -20.87
N GLY A 122 7.63 -4.91 -21.56
CA GLY A 122 7.47 -4.93 -23.01
C GLY A 122 8.79 -4.80 -23.76
N THR A 123 9.69 -3.91 -23.32
CA THR A 123 11.02 -3.76 -23.91
C THR A 123 11.88 -5.02 -23.74
N PHE A 124 11.85 -5.64 -22.55
CA PHE A 124 12.55 -6.91 -22.32
C PHE A 124 12.02 -8.05 -23.19
N ALA A 125 10.71 -8.12 -23.42
CA ALA A 125 10.11 -9.11 -24.32
C ALA A 125 10.51 -8.90 -25.80
N LEU A 126 10.69 -7.64 -26.22
CA LEU A 126 11.13 -7.28 -27.57
C LEU A 126 12.62 -7.61 -27.80
N ILE A 127 13.47 -7.38 -26.80
CA ILE A 127 14.89 -7.79 -26.84
C ILE A 127 15.00 -9.32 -26.90
N ALA A 128 14.26 -10.03 -26.05
CA ALA A 128 14.29 -11.50 -26.01
C ALA A 128 13.76 -12.19 -27.29
N THR A 129 12.94 -11.50 -28.08
CA THR A 129 12.44 -12.01 -29.37
C THR A 129 13.35 -11.68 -30.55
N LEU A 130 14.15 -10.61 -30.46
CA LEU A 130 15.16 -10.27 -31.46
C LEU A 130 16.43 -11.11 -31.33
N ASP A 131 16.79 -11.55 -30.11
CA ASP A 131 17.94 -12.45 -29.88
C ASP A 131 17.66 -13.92 -30.26
N TYR A 132 16.43 -14.25 -30.70
CA TYR A 132 16.00 -15.60 -31.09
C TYR A 132 15.68 -15.75 -32.59
N ALA A 133 16.00 -14.73 -33.40
CA ALA A 133 15.86 -14.72 -34.87
C ALA A 133 17.22 -14.64 -35.55
#